data_AF-A0A8D8XDK0-F1
#
_entry.id   AF-A0A8D8XDK0-F1
#
_cell.length_a   1.000
_cell.length_b   1.000
_cell.length_c   1.000
_cell.angle_alpha   90.00
_cell.angle_beta   90.00
_cell.angle_gamma   90.00
#
_symmetry.space_group_name_H-M   'P 1'
#
loop_
_entity.id
_entity.type
_entity.pdbx_description
1 polymer ?
#
loop_
_entity_poly.entity_id
_entity_poly.type
_entity_poly.pdbx_seq_one_letter_code
_entity_poly.pdbx_strand_id
1 'polypeptide(L)'
;MSGVDAESNEDTSIVKYSPDDVQFIRDSCVKNEDFKGVDLLLTYEWPSCVGACETKNNLPSGELPRGSDKLSWLSLHIRPQYIFCGKENLYYARRPYRNYFGGCKEHVTRFVGLSSINGSKYISAYNITPLDDIDHSQIIPNIFDAPFNRQLLEMDMVPSSQPGEKSQQFFYNMHPEERGKKRKKNFDENKKKRGPAFDVNDCWFCLSSTNVEKHLVVTIGDDMYVALAKGHLTEGHLIILPVGHHYSSLELPESAEIELEKFKKSLRAYFKSINKVPIFFERSFKSFHCQIHVIPIPDDILGIKPVFQDAAEAEGLEFLELPPNVPLKQVLKKKLIETPSGNKEVNPPFFFLEISEECRMVIIIQNKFPLDFGRQVLASDDVLNMPDRDSWKSCVVTKDEETSLTMKFRNEFKPFNFVKDDDDESD
;
A
#
# COMPACT_ATOMS: atom_id res chain seq x y z
N MET A 1 -26.61 -4.42 7.37
CA MET A 1 -26.04 -5.75 7.63
C MET A 1 -26.21 -6.11 9.10
N SER A 2 -27.01 -7.12 9.38
CA SER A 2 -27.28 -7.57 10.75
C SER A 2 -26.40 -8.78 11.09
N GLY A 3 -26.04 -8.92 12.36
CA GLY A 3 -25.29 -10.08 12.84
C GLY A 3 -23.77 -9.88 12.93
N VAL A 4 -23.06 -10.97 13.19
CA VAL A 4 -21.60 -11.01 13.42
C VAL A 4 -20.88 -11.78 12.31
N ASP A 5 -19.67 -11.35 11.97
CA ASP A 5 -18.82 -11.94 10.94
C ASP A 5 -18.62 -13.46 11.16
N ALA A 6 -19.00 -14.25 10.15
CA ALA A 6 -18.76 -15.68 10.07
C ALA A 6 -18.33 -16.13 8.66
N GLU A 7 -17.78 -17.35 8.55
CA GLU A 7 -17.49 -17.97 7.25
C GLU A 7 -18.72 -18.71 6.67
N SER A 8 -19.62 -19.16 7.53
CA SER A 8 -20.84 -19.90 7.17
C SER A 8 -21.97 -19.55 8.14
N ASN A 9 -23.20 -19.62 7.64
CA ASN A 9 -24.42 -19.46 8.45
C ASN A 9 -24.78 -20.78 9.15
N GLU A 10 -23.87 -21.29 10.00
CA GLU A 10 -24.15 -22.43 10.87
C GLU A 10 -25.15 -22.05 11.98
N ASP A 11 -26.07 -22.98 12.28
CA ASP A 11 -27.10 -22.82 13.31
C ASP A 11 -26.47 -22.57 14.68
N THR A 12 -26.46 -21.30 15.07
CA THR A 12 -26.01 -20.82 16.37
C THR A 12 -27.04 -19.81 16.87
N SER A 13 -27.12 -19.60 18.18
CA SER A 13 -28.06 -18.64 18.80
C SER A 13 -27.79 -17.17 18.45
N ILE A 14 -26.78 -16.89 17.63
CA ILE A 14 -26.30 -15.56 17.26
C ILE A 14 -26.46 -15.38 15.76
N VAL A 15 -27.13 -14.31 15.34
CA VAL A 15 -27.28 -13.93 13.92
C VAL A 15 -25.89 -13.62 13.35
N LYS A 16 -25.58 -14.17 12.17
CA LYS A 16 -24.29 -14.05 11.49
C LYS A 16 -24.48 -13.57 10.04
N TYR A 17 -23.39 -13.10 9.43
CA TYR A 17 -23.31 -12.83 7.99
C TYR A 17 -22.04 -13.47 7.41
N SER A 18 -22.14 -13.98 6.18
CA SER A 18 -21.06 -14.66 5.46
C SER A 18 -20.39 -13.74 4.42
N PRO A 19 -19.27 -14.18 3.79
CA PRO A 19 -18.73 -13.53 2.61
C PRO A 19 -19.76 -13.35 1.48
N ASP A 20 -20.62 -14.36 1.26
CA ASP A 20 -21.66 -14.33 0.23
C ASP A 20 -22.70 -13.24 0.51
N ASP A 21 -23.11 -13.07 1.77
CA ASP A 21 -24.07 -12.04 2.15
C ASP A 21 -23.53 -10.63 1.86
N VAL A 22 -22.24 -10.42 2.13
CA VAL A 22 -21.55 -9.15 1.89
C VAL A 22 -21.37 -8.89 0.40
N GLN A 23 -20.94 -9.91 -0.36
CA GLN A 23 -20.83 -9.87 -1.81
C GLN A 23 -22.19 -9.56 -2.45
N PHE A 24 -23.26 -10.21 -1.99
CA PHE A 24 -24.62 -10.00 -2.48
C PHE A 24 -25.09 -8.56 -2.28
N ILE A 25 -24.81 -7.93 -1.13
CA ILE A 25 -25.13 -6.51 -0.92
C ILE A 25 -24.35 -5.63 -1.89
N ARG A 26 -23.03 -5.86 -2.03
CA ARG A 26 -22.19 -5.11 -2.98
C ARG A 26 -22.75 -5.21 -4.39
N ASP A 27 -23.02 -6.41 -4.88
CA ASP A 27 -23.53 -6.65 -6.23
C ASP A 27 -24.96 -6.11 -6.40
N SER A 28 -25.72 -6.00 -5.31
CA SER A 28 -27.05 -5.39 -5.32
C SER A 28 -27.01 -3.87 -5.46
N CYS A 29 -25.99 -3.21 -4.92
CA CYS A 29 -25.78 -1.77 -4.98
C CYS A 29 -25.09 -1.33 -6.27
N VAL A 30 -24.00 -2.01 -6.66
CA VAL A 30 -23.12 -1.62 -7.77
C VAL A 30 -23.61 -2.17 -9.11
N LYS A 31 -24.90 -1.95 -9.42
CA LYS A 31 -25.54 -2.46 -10.66
C LYS A 31 -25.38 -1.55 -11.87
N ASN A 32 -25.10 -0.26 -11.64
CA ASN A 32 -25.06 0.77 -12.67
C ASN A 32 -23.71 1.49 -12.67
N GLU A 33 -23.23 1.89 -13.85
CA GLU A 33 -21.96 2.62 -14.02
C GLU A 33 -21.95 3.98 -13.29
N ASP A 34 -23.13 4.59 -13.11
CA ASP A 34 -23.32 5.87 -12.40
C ASP A 34 -23.55 5.71 -10.88
N PHE A 35 -23.25 4.54 -10.30
CA PHE A 35 -23.45 4.34 -8.87
C PHE A 35 -22.59 5.33 -8.06
N LYS A 36 -23.23 6.24 -7.31
CA LYS A 36 -22.54 7.28 -6.52
C LYS A 36 -22.11 6.78 -5.14
N GLY A 37 -22.86 5.86 -4.56
CA GLY A 37 -22.67 5.36 -3.20
C GLY A 37 -24.02 5.05 -2.55
N VAL A 38 -24.02 4.83 -1.24
CA VAL A 38 -25.24 4.62 -0.43
C VAL A 38 -25.35 5.73 0.60
N ASP A 39 -26.53 6.28 0.86
CA ASP A 39 -26.69 7.31 1.91
C ASP A 39 -26.36 6.75 3.31
N LEU A 40 -26.87 5.56 3.60
CA LEU A 40 -26.79 4.93 4.93
C LEU A 40 -26.37 3.46 4.83
N LEU A 41 -25.29 3.12 5.53
CA LEU A 41 -24.92 1.74 5.83
C LEU A 41 -25.11 1.50 7.33
N LEU A 42 -26.09 0.67 7.68
CA LEU A 42 -26.29 0.21 9.05
C LEU A 42 -25.63 -1.15 9.23
N THR A 43 -24.73 -1.28 10.19
CA THR A 43 -24.10 -2.56 10.53
C THR A 43 -24.25 -2.85 12.03
N TYR A 44 -24.22 -4.12 12.41
CA TYR A 44 -24.16 -4.46 13.82
C TYR A 44 -22.75 -4.21 14.36
N GLU A 45 -21.73 -4.76 13.71
CA GLU A 45 -20.31 -4.58 14.08
C GLU A 45 -19.66 -3.38 13.39
N TRP A 46 -18.53 -2.94 13.94
CA TRP A 46 -17.66 -1.98 13.25
C TRP A 46 -16.97 -2.63 12.05
N PRO A 47 -16.76 -1.91 10.94
CA PRO A 47 -15.69 -2.23 10.01
C PRO A 47 -14.34 -2.28 10.74
N SER A 48 -13.43 -3.13 10.29
CA SER A 48 -12.04 -3.13 10.79
C SER A 48 -11.32 -1.82 10.43
N CYS A 49 -10.29 -1.49 11.20
CA CYS A 49 -9.40 -0.35 10.94
C CYS A 49 -10.07 1.03 10.91
N VAL A 50 -11.32 1.21 11.37
CA VAL A 50 -11.99 2.54 11.37
C VAL A 50 -11.20 3.62 12.12
N GLY A 51 -10.46 3.23 13.17
CA GLY A 51 -9.56 4.12 13.92
C GLY A 51 -8.18 4.34 13.27
N ALA A 52 -7.89 3.73 12.13
CA ALA A 52 -6.60 3.89 11.46
C ALA A 52 -6.40 5.35 11.02
N CYS A 53 -5.13 5.78 11.07
CA CYS A 53 -4.69 7.14 10.73
C CYS A 53 -5.31 8.27 11.58
N GLU A 54 -5.92 7.94 12.73
CA GLU A 54 -6.37 8.93 13.72
C GLU A 54 -5.29 9.20 14.78
N THR A 55 -5.29 10.40 15.33
CA THR A 55 -4.40 10.73 16.46
C THR A 55 -4.98 10.19 17.77
N LYS A 56 -4.13 9.91 18.77
CA LYS A 56 -4.55 9.37 20.08
C LYS A 56 -5.68 10.18 20.74
N ASN A 57 -5.69 11.49 20.55
CA ASN A 57 -6.72 12.39 21.11
C ASN A 57 -8.09 12.25 20.44
N ASN A 58 -8.14 11.69 19.23
CA ASN A 58 -9.38 11.49 18.48
C ASN A 58 -9.90 10.04 18.59
N LEU A 59 -9.15 9.13 19.20
CA LEU A 59 -9.61 7.76 19.44
C LEU A 59 -10.37 7.67 20.77
N PRO A 60 -11.35 6.75 20.89
CA PRO A 60 -11.94 6.40 22.16
C PRO A 60 -10.87 5.95 23.17
N SER A 61 -11.08 6.27 24.44
CA SER A 61 -10.18 5.79 25.50
C SER A 61 -10.34 4.28 25.68
N GLY A 62 -9.24 3.53 25.57
CA GLY A 62 -9.19 2.07 25.72
C GLY A 62 -8.82 1.34 24.44
N GLU A 63 -8.92 0.01 24.46
CA GLU A 63 -8.70 -0.82 23.28
C GLU A 63 -9.84 -0.65 22.28
N LEU A 64 -9.48 -0.40 21.02
CA LEU A 64 -10.45 -0.30 19.94
C LEU A 64 -11.04 -1.68 19.61
N PRO A 65 -12.33 -1.74 19.25
CA PRO A 65 -12.92 -2.94 18.69
C PRO A 65 -12.18 -3.39 17.42
N ARG A 66 -11.95 -4.70 17.29
CA ARG A 66 -11.28 -5.29 16.12
C ARG A 66 -12.01 -5.01 14.79
N GLY A 67 -13.34 -5.01 14.84
CA GLY A 67 -14.20 -4.89 13.67
C GLY A 67 -14.10 -6.06 12.68
N SER A 68 -14.76 -5.92 11.52
CA SER A 68 -14.79 -6.92 10.44
C SER A 68 -14.18 -6.38 9.14
N ASP A 69 -13.24 -7.15 8.58
CA ASP A 69 -12.65 -6.88 7.25
C ASP A 69 -13.68 -6.98 6.13
N LYS A 70 -14.72 -7.82 6.30
CA LYS A 70 -15.80 -7.95 5.32
C LYS A 70 -16.62 -6.66 5.24
N LEU A 71 -16.87 -6.02 6.39
CA LEU A 71 -17.55 -4.72 6.43
C LEU A 71 -16.66 -3.58 5.91
N SER A 72 -15.35 -3.65 6.12
CA SER A 72 -14.38 -2.71 5.52
C SER A 72 -14.35 -2.83 4.01
N TRP A 73 -14.29 -4.08 3.50
CA TRP A 73 -14.43 -4.40 2.08
C TRP A 73 -15.74 -3.83 1.52
N LEU A 74 -16.87 -4.10 2.19
CA LEU A 74 -18.17 -3.60 1.76
C LEU A 74 -18.20 -2.08 1.68
N SER A 75 -17.70 -1.41 2.73
CA SER A 75 -17.66 0.04 2.83
C SER A 75 -16.83 0.68 1.72
N LEU A 76 -15.72 0.04 1.33
CA LEU A 76 -14.91 0.48 0.19
C LEU A 76 -15.67 0.38 -1.13
N HIS A 77 -16.42 -0.71 -1.36
CA HIS A 77 -17.14 -0.91 -2.63
C HIS A 77 -18.42 -0.09 -2.75
N ILE A 78 -19.23 0.00 -1.68
CA ILE A 78 -20.54 0.68 -1.76
C ILE A 78 -20.49 2.16 -1.36
N ARG A 79 -19.35 2.64 -0.85
CA ARG A 79 -19.06 4.05 -0.57
C ARG A 79 -20.21 4.74 0.20
N PRO A 80 -20.50 4.32 1.45
CA PRO A 80 -21.60 4.91 2.19
C PRO A 80 -21.31 6.36 2.60
N GLN A 81 -22.32 7.24 2.64
CA GLN A 81 -22.18 8.59 3.19
C GLN A 81 -22.14 8.56 4.73
N TYR A 82 -22.89 7.64 5.33
CA TYR A 82 -22.86 7.39 6.77
C TYR A 82 -22.77 5.89 7.06
N ILE A 83 -21.96 5.54 8.06
CA ILE A 83 -21.90 4.19 8.64
C ILE A 83 -22.30 4.28 10.10
N PHE A 84 -23.32 3.54 10.50
CA PHE A 84 -23.76 3.43 11.89
C PHE A 84 -23.60 2.01 12.41
N CYS A 85 -22.99 1.87 13.59
CA CYS A 85 -22.70 0.57 14.22
C CYS A 85 -23.17 0.50 15.67
N GLY A 86 -23.54 -0.69 16.16
CA GLY A 86 -24.22 -0.83 17.46
C GLY A 86 -23.74 -1.93 18.42
N LYS A 87 -22.83 -2.83 18.01
CA LYS A 87 -22.43 -4.00 18.83
C LYS A 87 -21.55 -3.62 20.02
N GLU A 88 -20.65 -2.69 19.81
CA GLU A 88 -19.50 -2.40 20.66
C GLU A 88 -19.90 -1.58 21.90
N ASN A 89 -21.14 -1.08 21.93
CA ASN A 89 -21.68 -0.22 23.00
C ASN A 89 -20.77 0.99 23.32
N LEU A 90 -20.00 1.43 22.33
CA LEU A 90 -18.99 2.48 22.45
C LEU A 90 -19.35 3.62 21.50
N TYR A 91 -19.56 4.81 22.06
CA TYR A 91 -19.74 6.00 21.22
C TYR A 91 -18.40 6.40 20.60
N TYR A 92 -18.37 6.46 19.27
CA TYR A 92 -17.22 6.97 18.54
C TYR A 92 -17.65 7.61 17.23
N ALA A 93 -17.36 8.90 17.07
CA ALA A 93 -17.55 9.60 15.82
C ALA A 93 -16.19 9.89 15.20
N ARG A 94 -15.86 9.17 14.13
CA ARG A 94 -14.60 9.37 13.40
C ARG A 94 -14.65 10.71 12.66
N ARG A 95 -13.50 11.36 12.47
CA ARG A 95 -13.43 12.47 11.51
C ARG A 95 -13.80 11.97 10.11
N PRO A 96 -14.51 12.77 9.29
CA PRO A 96 -14.96 12.35 7.97
C PRO A 96 -13.78 11.98 7.07
N TYR A 97 -13.96 10.95 6.26
CA TYR A 97 -12.98 10.54 5.26
C TYR A 97 -13.57 10.50 3.87
N ARG A 98 -12.70 10.63 2.86
CA ARG A 98 -13.08 10.68 1.45
C ARG A 98 -13.13 9.28 0.83
N ASN A 99 -14.14 9.07 -0.01
CA ASN A 99 -14.20 7.91 -0.90
C ASN A 99 -13.59 8.30 -2.25
N TYR A 100 -12.48 7.67 -2.67
CA TYR A 100 -11.74 8.05 -3.89
C TYR A 100 -12.04 7.21 -5.13
N PHE A 101 -13.04 6.34 -5.09
CA PHE A 101 -13.16 5.25 -6.06
C PHE A 101 -14.38 5.39 -6.96
N GLY A 102 -14.17 5.33 -8.29
CA GLY A 102 -15.25 5.09 -9.26
C GLY A 102 -15.77 6.29 -10.04
N GLY A 103 -14.97 7.31 -10.34
CA GLY A 103 -15.29 8.37 -11.33
C GLY A 103 -16.49 9.28 -11.04
N CYS A 104 -17.34 8.91 -10.07
CA CYS A 104 -18.46 9.69 -9.58
C CYS A 104 -17.98 10.74 -8.58
N LYS A 105 -18.72 11.84 -8.55
CA LYS A 105 -18.42 13.04 -7.78
C LYS A 105 -18.16 12.72 -6.30
N GLU A 106 -17.17 13.41 -5.76
CA GLU A 106 -16.58 13.21 -4.44
C GLU A 106 -17.64 13.35 -3.33
N HIS A 107 -17.74 12.34 -2.44
CA HIS A 107 -18.46 12.47 -1.17
C HIS A 107 -17.64 11.87 -0.02
N VAL A 108 -18.01 12.27 1.19
CA VAL A 108 -17.35 11.82 2.42
C VAL A 108 -18.20 10.79 3.13
N THR A 109 -17.53 9.86 3.78
CA THR A 109 -18.14 8.94 4.74
C THR A 109 -17.99 9.52 6.14
N ARG A 110 -19.07 9.44 6.93
CA ARG A 110 -19.08 9.71 8.37
C ARG A 110 -19.37 8.42 9.13
N PHE A 111 -18.41 8.00 9.94
CA PHE A 111 -18.56 6.81 10.77
C PHE A 111 -19.05 7.19 12.17
N VAL A 112 -20.04 6.46 12.68
CA VAL A 112 -20.60 6.63 14.02
C VAL A 112 -20.85 5.26 14.68
N GLY A 113 -20.04 4.94 15.69
CA GLY A 113 -20.33 3.89 16.66
C GLY A 113 -21.29 4.41 17.72
N LEU A 114 -22.34 3.63 18.03
CA LEU A 114 -23.36 3.97 19.01
C LEU A 114 -23.01 3.36 20.39
N SER A 115 -23.24 4.14 21.45
CA SER A 115 -23.20 3.64 22.83
C SER A 115 -24.52 2.99 23.23
N SER A 116 -24.50 2.26 24.35
CA SER A 116 -25.72 1.79 25.00
C SER A 116 -26.70 2.94 25.33
N ILE A 117 -27.98 2.60 25.54
CA ILE A 117 -29.11 3.52 25.79
C ILE A 117 -28.91 4.41 27.04
N ASN A 118 -27.98 4.06 27.93
CA ASN A 118 -27.59 4.85 29.10
C ASN A 118 -26.15 5.41 29.03
N GLY A 119 -25.52 5.33 27.85
CA GLY A 119 -24.16 5.78 27.62
C GLY A 119 -24.04 7.27 27.23
N SER A 120 -22.81 7.74 27.05
CA SER A 120 -22.55 9.10 26.56
C SER A 120 -23.08 9.28 25.13
N LYS A 121 -23.90 10.31 24.90
CA LYS A 121 -24.48 10.63 23.56
C LYS A 121 -25.33 9.47 22.97
N TYR A 122 -26.13 8.81 23.80
CA TYR A 122 -27.04 7.72 23.40
C TYR A 122 -28.13 8.10 22.39
N ILE A 123 -28.41 9.40 22.19
CA ILE A 123 -29.28 9.93 21.14
C ILE A 123 -28.48 10.97 20.35
N SER A 124 -28.53 10.87 19.02
CA SER A 124 -27.96 11.85 18.08
C SER A 124 -28.91 12.02 16.91
N ALA A 125 -29.13 13.28 16.49
CA ALA A 125 -29.95 13.61 15.33
C ALA A 125 -29.04 14.07 14.18
N TYR A 126 -29.29 13.56 12.97
CA TYR A 126 -28.50 13.89 11.78
C TYR A 126 -29.43 14.47 10.72
N ASN A 127 -29.02 15.60 10.13
CA ASN A 127 -29.65 16.13 8.93
C ASN A 127 -28.88 15.55 7.73
N ILE A 128 -29.48 14.57 7.08
CA ILE A 128 -28.85 13.82 5.99
C ILE A 128 -29.41 14.34 4.68
N THR A 129 -28.55 15.01 3.92
CA THR A 129 -28.82 15.34 2.51
C THR A 129 -28.52 14.10 1.67
N PRO A 130 -29.50 13.58 0.89
CA PRO A 130 -29.27 12.47 -0.01
C PRO A 130 -28.11 12.73 -0.97
N LEU A 131 -27.34 11.68 -1.30
CA LEU A 131 -26.17 11.75 -2.18
C LEU A 131 -26.48 12.41 -3.53
N ASP A 132 -27.69 12.24 -4.06
CA ASP A 132 -28.12 12.83 -5.33
C ASP A 132 -28.29 14.36 -5.26
N ASP A 133 -28.54 14.90 -4.06
CA ASP A 133 -28.81 16.32 -3.81
C ASP A 133 -27.58 17.05 -3.24
N ILE A 134 -26.44 16.37 -3.07
CA ILE A 134 -25.22 16.99 -2.54
C ILE A 134 -24.62 17.96 -3.56
N ASP A 135 -24.38 19.19 -3.12
CA ASP A 135 -23.57 20.16 -3.85
C ASP A 135 -22.08 19.80 -3.75
N HIS A 136 -21.59 19.07 -4.75
CA HIS A 136 -20.20 18.64 -4.86
C HIS A 136 -19.20 19.79 -5.11
N SER A 137 -19.65 21.03 -5.28
CA SER A 137 -18.76 22.19 -5.39
C SER A 137 -18.23 22.68 -4.03
N GLN A 138 -18.82 22.20 -2.93
CA GLN A 138 -18.40 22.55 -1.58
C GLN A 138 -17.16 21.75 -1.17
N ILE A 139 -16.03 22.44 -1.09
CA ILE A 139 -14.79 21.90 -0.52
C ILE A 139 -15.04 21.64 0.98
N ILE A 140 -14.99 20.37 1.39
CA ILE A 140 -14.96 20.02 2.82
C ILE A 140 -13.50 20.19 3.27
N PRO A 141 -13.18 21.08 4.23
CA PRO A 141 -11.82 21.23 4.74
C PRO A 141 -11.44 20.04 5.64
N ASN A 142 -10.15 19.67 5.68
CA ASN A 142 -9.58 18.65 6.57
C ASN A 142 -10.15 17.23 6.40
N ILE A 143 -10.29 16.76 5.15
CA ILE A 143 -10.77 15.40 4.87
C ILE A 143 -9.61 14.40 4.92
N PHE A 144 -9.82 13.29 5.62
CA PHE A 144 -8.87 12.17 5.71
C PHE A 144 -9.12 11.15 4.60
N ASP A 145 -8.13 10.32 4.30
CA ASP A 145 -8.34 9.19 3.38
C ASP A 145 -9.08 8.05 4.07
N ALA A 146 -9.73 7.19 3.28
CA ALA A 146 -10.47 6.05 3.79
C ALA A 146 -9.56 5.16 4.66
N PRO A 147 -9.95 4.80 5.88
CA PRO A 147 -9.07 4.16 6.85
C PRO A 147 -8.91 2.64 6.62
N PHE A 148 -9.34 2.13 5.47
CA PHE A 148 -9.42 0.71 5.15
C PHE A 148 -8.29 0.28 4.23
N ASN A 149 -7.83 -0.97 4.36
CA ASN A 149 -6.79 -1.54 3.50
C ASN A 149 -7.27 -1.60 2.04
N ARG A 150 -6.58 -0.90 1.14
CA ARG A 150 -6.89 -0.84 -0.30
C ARG A 150 -6.85 -2.20 -0.98
N GLN A 151 -6.06 -3.15 -0.48
CA GLN A 151 -5.98 -4.51 -1.03
C GLN A 151 -7.31 -5.25 -0.96
N LEU A 152 -8.21 -4.85 -0.06
CA LEU A 152 -9.56 -5.40 0.00
C LEU A 152 -10.30 -5.17 -1.33
N LEU A 153 -10.03 -4.08 -2.08
CA LEU A 153 -10.68 -3.83 -3.38
C LEU A 153 -10.37 -4.89 -4.44
N GLU A 154 -9.19 -5.52 -4.36
CA GLU A 154 -8.76 -6.58 -5.29
C GLU A 154 -9.16 -7.98 -4.79
N MET A 155 -9.75 -8.07 -3.60
CA MET A 155 -10.07 -9.34 -2.95
C MET A 155 -11.46 -9.80 -3.38
N ASP A 156 -11.52 -10.97 -4.02
CA ASP A 156 -12.80 -11.65 -4.26
C ASP A 156 -13.26 -12.31 -2.95
N MET A 157 -14.38 -11.81 -2.40
CA MET A 157 -14.97 -12.37 -1.18
C MET A 157 -15.41 -13.83 -1.36
N VAL A 158 -15.77 -14.19 -2.60
CA VAL A 158 -16.15 -15.55 -3.01
C VAL A 158 -15.34 -15.91 -4.25
N PRO A 159 -14.32 -16.80 -4.16
CA PRO A 159 -13.54 -17.21 -5.32
C PRO A 159 -14.43 -17.85 -6.38
N SER A 160 -14.46 -17.29 -7.60
CA SER A 160 -15.26 -17.84 -8.68
C SER A 160 -14.79 -19.26 -9.04
N SER A 161 -15.67 -20.25 -8.85
CA SER A 161 -15.44 -21.63 -9.29
C SER A 161 -15.78 -21.80 -10.78
N GLN A 162 -15.26 -20.93 -11.64
CA GLN A 162 -15.44 -21.04 -13.09
C GLN A 162 -14.08 -21.10 -13.80
N PRO A 163 -13.67 -22.26 -14.32
CA PRO A 163 -12.55 -22.33 -15.26
C PRO A 163 -13.05 -21.88 -16.64
N GLY A 164 -12.95 -20.58 -16.91
CA GLY A 164 -13.27 -19.97 -18.21
C GLY A 164 -12.01 -19.64 -19.01
N GLU A 165 -11.68 -20.54 -19.94
CA GLU A 165 -10.94 -20.32 -21.21
C GLU A 165 -9.75 -19.35 -21.22
N LYS A 166 -8.55 -19.89 -20.97
CA LYS A 166 -7.37 -19.53 -21.76
C LYS A 166 -6.70 -20.79 -22.29
N SER A 167 -6.65 -20.87 -23.62
CA SER A 167 -6.04 -21.92 -24.43
C SER A 167 -4.61 -22.23 -24.00
N GLN A 168 -4.38 -23.43 -23.45
CA GLN A 168 -3.06 -24.02 -23.34
C GLN A 168 -2.87 -25.04 -24.45
N GLN A 169 -2.04 -24.70 -25.44
CA GLN A 169 -1.53 -25.63 -26.44
C GLN A 169 -0.19 -26.22 -25.94
N PHE A 170 -0.25 -27.54 -25.69
CA PHE A 170 0.75 -28.62 -25.87
C PHE A 170 2.21 -28.46 -25.35
N PHE A 171 2.72 -29.46 -24.62
CA PHE A 171 3.39 -30.63 -25.23
C PHE A 171 3.70 -31.79 -24.24
N TYR A 172 3.33 -32.98 -24.71
CA TYR A 172 3.59 -34.38 -24.34
C TYR A 172 4.71 -34.78 -23.35
N ASN A 173 4.38 -35.75 -22.48
CA ASN A 173 5.19 -36.96 -22.38
C ASN A 173 4.31 -38.22 -22.18
N MET A 174 4.55 -39.24 -23.00
CA MET A 174 3.73 -40.44 -23.20
C MET A 174 4.11 -41.61 -22.26
N HIS A 175 3.10 -42.12 -21.53
CA HIS A 175 2.68 -43.54 -21.32
C HIS A 175 3.60 -44.63 -20.69
N PRO A 176 3.06 -45.81 -20.21
CA PRO A 176 1.69 -46.17 -19.82
C PRO A 176 1.55 -47.03 -18.51
N GLU A 177 0.28 -47.25 -18.09
CA GLU A 177 -0.25 -48.29 -17.16
C GLU A 177 0.07 -48.11 -15.65
N GLU A 178 -0.87 -48.10 -14.70
CA GLU A 178 -1.86 -49.14 -14.37
C GLU A 178 -3.04 -48.62 -13.50
N ARG A 179 -4.09 -49.45 -13.46
CA ARG A 179 -5.44 -49.20 -12.93
C ARG A 179 -5.52 -49.12 -11.39
N GLY A 180 -6.29 -48.13 -10.93
CA GLY A 180 -7.33 -48.31 -9.93
C GLY A 180 -6.93 -48.27 -8.45
N LYS A 181 -7.49 -47.29 -7.72
CA LYS A 181 -8.40 -47.51 -6.58
C LYS A 181 -8.70 -46.16 -5.91
N LYS A 182 -9.98 -45.79 -5.89
CA LYS A 182 -10.54 -44.77 -5.00
C LYS A 182 -10.14 -45.08 -3.57
N ARG A 183 -9.27 -44.25 -2.98
CA ARG A 183 -9.05 -44.22 -1.53
C ARG A 183 -9.66 -42.93 -0.97
N LYS A 184 -10.85 -43.08 -0.39
CA LYS A 184 -11.31 -42.22 0.71
C LYS A 184 -10.24 -42.28 1.81
N LYS A 185 -9.68 -41.14 2.21
CA LYS A 185 -9.26 -40.90 3.59
C LYS A 185 -8.95 -39.42 3.82
N ASN A 186 -9.71 -38.88 4.78
CA ASN A 186 -9.35 -37.90 5.79
C ASN A 186 -8.88 -36.54 5.28
N PHE A 187 -9.86 -35.64 5.16
CA PHE A 187 -9.65 -34.20 5.24
C PHE A 187 -9.26 -33.91 6.70
N ASP A 188 -7.96 -33.81 6.95
CA ASP A 188 -7.44 -33.19 8.15
C ASP A 188 -7.81 -31.70 8.10
N GLU A 189 -8.44 -31.21 9.15
CA GLU A 189 -8.91 -29.83 9.32
C GLU A 189 -7.72 -28.87 9.35
N ASN A 190 -7.23 -28.50 8.18
CA ASN A 190 -6.27 -27.42 8.06
C ASN A 190 -7.01 -26.09 8.18
N LYS A 191 -6.99 -25.53 9.40
CA LYS A 191 -7.25 -24.12 9.73
C LYS A 191 -6.73 -23.20 8.62
N LYS A 192 -7.61 -22.77 7.71
CA LYS A 192 -7.33 -21.67 6.80
C LYS A 192 -7.34 -20.39 7.63
N LYS A 193 -6.14 -19.91 7.93
CA LYS A 193 -5.88 -18.65 8.64
C LYS A 193 -6.56 -17.50 7.89
N ARG A 194 -7.60 -16.91 8.49
CA ARG A 194 -8.11 -15.57 8.17
C ARG A 194 -6.92 -14.59 8.18
N GLY A 195 -6.75 -13.80 7.13
CA GLY A 195 -5.70 -12.78 7.06
C GLY A 195 -5.86 -11.78 8.22
N PRO A 196 -4.77 -11.31 8.85
CA PRO A 196 -4.86 -10.30 9.90
C PRO A 196 -5.26 -8.94 9.32
N ALA A 197 -6.08 -8.19 10.08
CA ALA A 197 -6.29 -6.77 9.86
C ALA A 197 -4.94 -6.04 9.98
N PHE A 198 -4.62 -5.13 9.05
CA PHE A 198 -3.33 -4.43 9.02
C PHE A 198 -3.22 -3.49 10.21
N ASP A 199 -2.40 -3.85 11.19
CA ASP A 199 -1.92 -2.96 12.24
C ASP A 199 -0.72 -2.16 11.70
N VAL A 200 -0.54 -0.92 12.14
CA VAL A 200 0.72 -0.16 11.89
C VAL A 200 1.91 -0.94 12.47
N ASN A 201 1.71 -1.75 13.51
CA ASN A 201 2.72 -2.68 14.01
C ASN A 201 3.06 -3.83 13.03
N ASP A 202 2.20 -4.14 12.07
CA ASP A 202 2.51 -5.09 11.00
C ASP A 202 3.39 -4.45 9.91
N CYS A 203 3.50 -3.12 9.88
CA CYS A 203 4.40 -2.44 8.96
C CYS A 203 5.85 -2.58 9.40
N TRP A 204 6.70 -3.07 8.49
CA TRP A 204 8.14 -3.23 8.73
C TRP A 204 8.95 -1.94 8.57
N PHE A 205 8.33 -0.86 8.06
CA PHE A 205 8.98 0.40 7.72
C PHE A 205 8.51 1.59 8.58
N CYS A 206 7.47 1.43 9.40
CA CYS A 206 7.08 2.49 10.33
C CYS A 206 8.04 2.49 11.53
N LEU A 207 8.72 3.60 11.82
CA LEU A 207 9.64 3.68 12.98
C LEU A 207 8.93 3.46 14.33
N SER A 208 7.62 3.70 14.39
CA SER A 208 6.76 3.44 15.54
C SER A 208 6.36 1.96 15.70
N SER A 209 6.59 1.13 14.69
CA SER A 209 6.29 -0.30 14.72
C SER A 209 7.28 -1.06 15.61
N THR A 210 6.81 -2.12 16.27
CA THR A 210 7.68 -3.05 17.01
C THR A 210 8.51 -3.95 16.09
N ASN A 211 8.09 -4.12 14.84
CA ASN A 211 8.72 -5.01 13.86
C ASN A 211 9.80 -4.33 13.01
N VAL A 212 10.06 -3.03 13.23
CA VAL A 212 11.07 -2.29 12.48
C VAL A 212 12.48 -2.72 12.87
N GLU A 213 13.31 -3.02 11.88
CA GLU A 213 14.70 -3.44 12.05
C GLU A 213 15.60 -2.22 12.29
N LYS A 214 15.60 -1.70 13.52
CA LYS A 214 16.28 -0.44 13.89
C LYS A 214 17.78 -0.42 13.57
N HIS A 215 18.44 -1.58 13.50
CA HIS A 215 19.87 -1.67 13.18
C HIS A 215 20.19 -1.37 11.71
N LEU A 216 19.18 -1.33 10.84
CA LEU A 216 19.33 -0.93 9.44
C LEU A 216 19.20 0.59 9.23
N VAL A 217 18.66 1.32 10.19
CA VAL A 217 18.49 2.78 10.07
C VAL A 217 19.87 3.43 9.96
N VAL A 218 20.08 4.29 8.99
CA VAL A 218 21.33 5.04 8.81
C VAL A 218 21.22 6.40 9.50
N THR A 219 20.21 7.20 9.13
CA THR A 219 19.96 8.54 9.65
C THR A 219 18.47 8.82 9.64
N ILE A 220 17.99 9.66 10.57
CA ILE A 220 16.58 10.01 10.75
C ILE A 220 16.45 11.53 10.71
N GLY A 221 15.80 12.05 9.66
CA GLY A 221 15.39 13.45 9.58
C GLY A 221 14.05 13.70 10.27
N ASP A 222 13.46 14.86 9.99
CA ASP A 222 12.21 15.30 10.63
C ASP A 222 11.00 14.52 10.11
N ASP A 223 10.89 14.35 8.78
CA ASP A 223 9.78 13.71 8.08
C ASP A 223 10.19 12.44 7.33
N MET A 224 11.48 12.31 7.00
CA MET A 224 12.07 11.23 6.20
C MET A 224 13.27 10.62 6.92
N TYR A 225 13.53 9.33 6.70
CA TYR A 225 14.71 8.65 7.20
C TYR A 225 15.32 7.75 6.11
N VAL A 226 16.59 7.42 6.28
CA VAL A 226 17.33 6.54 5.37
C VAL A 226 17.70 5.27 6.12
N ALA A 227 17.50 4.12 5.49
CA ALA A 227 17.91 2.83 6.00
C ALA A 227 18.64 2.00 4.94
N LEU A 228 19.49 1.08 5.36
CA LEU A 228 20.07 0.07 4.50
C LEU A 228 18.98 -0.93 4.09
N ALA A 229 18.95 -1.30 2.81
CA ALA A 229 17.98 -2.27 2.31
C ALA A 229 18.30 -3.68 2.84
N LYS A 230 17.30 -4.35 3.43
CA LYS A 230 17.39 -5.77 3.75
C LYS A 230 17.56 -6.57 2.46
N GLY A 231 18.58 -7.43 2.41
CA GLY A 231 18.94 -8.13 1.17
C GLY A 231 19.44 -7.18 0.08
N HIS A 232 20.28 -6.21 0.44
CA HIS A 232 20.87 -5.21 -0.45
C HIS A 232 21.45 -5.83 -1.74
N LEU A 233 21.35 -5.08 -2.85
CA LEU A 233 21.85 -5.53 -4.16
C LEU A 233 23.33 -5.20 -4.31
N THR A 234 23.72 -4.00 -3.92
CA THR A 234 25.12 -3.54 -3.88
C THR A 234 25.46 -3.05 -2.48
N GLU A 235 26.76 -2.91 -2.18
CA GLU A 235 27.17 -2.13 -1.01
C GLU A 235 26.69 -0.68 -1.20
N GLY A 236 25.82 -0.22 -0.30
CA GLY A 236 25.17 1.08 -0.39
C GLY A 236 23.78 1.08 -1.05
N HIS A 237 23.13 -0.08 -1.25
CA HIS A 237 21.69 -0.09 -1.57
C HIS A 237 20.89 0.34 -0.33
N LEU A 238 20.30 1.54 -0.41
CA LEU A 238 19.53 2.17 0.66
C LEU A 238 18.06 2.29 0.26
N ILE A 239 17.23 2.62 1.24
CA ILE A 239 15.84 3.00 1.04
C ILE A 239 15.60 4.29 1.81
N ILE A 240 15.06 5.30 1.13
CA ILE A 240 14.54 6.52 1.74
C ILE A 240 13.05 6.32 2.00
N LEU A 241 12.63 6.57 3.23
CA LEU A 241 11.31 6.22 3.75
C LEU A 241 10.74 7.41 4.53
N PRO A 242 9.44 7.71 4.44
CA PRO A 242 8.83 8.65 5.37
C PRO A 242 8.75 8.03 6.77
N VAL A 243 8.92 8.87 7.79
CA VAL A 243 8.73 8.51 9.20
C VAL A 243 7.27 8.12 9.45
N GLY A 244 6.34 8.87 8.86
CA GLY A 244 4.90 8.57 8.86
C GLY A 244 4.52 7.48 7.86
N HIS A 245 3.35 6.86 8.07
CA HIS A 245 2.81 5.86 7.15
C HIS A 245 2.18 6.55 5.93
N HIS A 246 2.94 6.64 4.84
CA HIS A 246 2.46 7.10 3.54
C HIS A 246 2.61 5.97 2.52
N TYR A 247 1.65 5.80 1.61
CA TYR A 247 1.70 4.73 0.62
C TYR A 247 2.63 5.03 -0.54
N SER A 248 2.72 6.31 -0.93
CA SER A 248 3.52 6.76 -2.08
C SER A 248 4.06 8.17 -1.88
N SER A 249 5.05 8.54 -2.68
CA SER A 249 5.60 9.89 -2.70
C SER A 249 4.55 10.94 -3.07
N LEU A 250 3.48 10.55 -3.78
CA LEU A 250 2.39 11.45 -4.21
C LEU A 250 1.61 12.07 -3.03
N GLU A 251 1.61 11.38 -1.90
CA GLU A 251 0.85 11.73 -0.69
C GLU A 251 1.70 12.45 0.36
N LEU A 252 3.02 12.55 0.14
CA LEU A 252 3.90 13.24 1.09
C LEU A 252 3.48 14.70 1.32
N PRO A 253 3.58 15.23 2.54
CA PRO A 253 3.47 16.66 2.77
C PRO A 253 4.66 17.39 2.13
N GLU A 254 4.52 18.70 1.90
CA GLU A 254 5.56 19.53 1.26
C GLU A 254 6.90 19.50 2.02
N SER A 255 6.85 19.46 3.36
CA SER A 255 8.05 19.35 4.21
C SER A 255 8.83 18.05 3.93
N ALA A 256 8.13 16.92 3.85
CA ALA A 256 8.70 15.62 3.52
C ALA A 256 9.24 15.56 2.08
N GLU A 257 8.58 16.22 1.12
CA GLU A 257 9.09 16.34 -0.26
C GLU A 257 10.42 17.10 -0.32
N ILE A 258 10.50 18.23 0.39
CA ILE A 258 11.72 19.03 0.48
C ILE A 258 12.85 18.21 1.12
N GLU A 259 12.55 17.46 2.18
CA GLU A 259 13.54 16.62 2.86
C GLU A 259 13.99 15.42 2.01
N LEU A 260 13.08 14.77 1.29
CA LEU A 260 13.41 13.73 0.32
C LEU A 260 14.44 14.23 -0.71
N GLU A 261 14.25 15.42 -1.27
CA GLU A 261 15.19 16.00 -2.23
C GLU A 261 16.54 16.38 -1.59
N LYS A 262 16.55 16.81 -0.32
CA LYS A 262 17.81 16.99 0.44
C LYS A 262 18.58 15.68 0.59
N PHE A 263 17.88 14.58 0.93
CA PHE A 263 18.50 13.25 1.01
C PHE A 263 19.04 12.79 -0.34
N LYS A 264 18.27 12.92 -1.43
CA LYS A 264 18.76 12.59 -2.77
C LYS A 264 20.02 13.37 -3.13
N LYS A 265 20.04 14.69 -2.89
CA LYS A 265 21.19 15.56 -3.17
C LYS A 265 22.42 15.16 -2.36
N SER A 266 22.25 14.88 -1.06
CA SER A 266 23.33 14.45 -0.17
C SER A 266 23.89 13.09 -0.60
N LEU A 267 23.03 12.11 -0.89
CA LEU A 267 23.43 10.78 -1.36
C LEU A 267 24.14 10.85 -2.71
N ARG A 268 23.70 11.70 -3.65
CA ARG A 268 24.41 11.97 -4.91
C ARG A 268 25.83 12.48 -4.66
N ALA A 269 26.00 13.43 -3.74
CA ALA A 269 27.31 13.97 -3.40
C ALA A 269 28.22 12.89 -2.78
N TYR A 270 27.67 12.07 -1.89
CA TYR A 270 28.39 10.94 -1.30
C TYR A 270 28.83 9.92 -2.34
N PHE A 271 27.90 9.39 -3.15
CA PHE A 271 28.22 8.36 -4.15
C PHE A 271 29.18 8.87 -5.23
N LYS A 272 29.06 10.16 -5.61
CA LYS A 272 30.02 10.80 -6.50
C LYS A 272 31.44 10.82 -5.94
N SER A 273 31.62 10.98 -4.62
CA SER A 273 32.95 10.95 -3.98
C SER A 273 33.63 9.57 -4.08
N ILE A 274 32.85 8.51 -4.31
CA ILE A 274 33.33 7.14 -4.50
C ILE A 274 33.15 6.62 -5.94
N ASN A 275 33.05 7.52 -6.92
CA ASN A 275 32.89 7.23 -8.35
C ASN A 275 31.69 6.32 -8.67
N LYS A 276 30.56 6.56 -8.00
CA LYS A 276 29.30 5.87 -8.25
C LYS A 276 28.17 6.87 -8.51
N VAL A 277 27.15 6.43 -9.21
CA VAL A 277 25.92 7.17 -9.46
C VAL A 277 24.76 6.42 -8.80
N PRO A 278 23.98 7.07 -7.91
CA PRO A 278 22.80 6.45 -7.33
C PRO A 278 21.62 6.51 -8.30
N ILE A 279 21.04 5.35 -8.60
CA ILE A 279 19.76 5.24 -9.29
C ILE A 279 18.64 5.23 -8.25
N PHE A 280 17.67 6.12 -8.41
CA PHE A 280 16.52 6.21 -7.54
C PHE A 280 15.30 5.62 -8.22
N PHE A 281 14.55 4.78 -7.52
CA PHE A 281 13.25 4.35 -8.03
C PHE A 281 12.23 4.12 -6.91
N GLU A 282 10.97 4.33 -7.24
CA GLU A 282 9.83 4.04 -6.38
C GLU A 282 8.86 3.13 -7.11
N ARG A 283 8.37 2.10 -6.42
CA ARG A 283 7.29 1.24 -6.90
C ARG A 283 6.07 1.42 -6.02
N SER A 284 5.15 2.27 -6.46
CA SER A 284 3.84 2.45 -5.83
C SER A 284 2.83 1.47 -6.44
N PHE A 285 3.02 0.17 -6.20
CA PHE A 285 2.10 -0.89 -6.60
C PHE A 285 2.15 -2.00 -5.56
N LYS A 286 1.02 -2.40 -4.96
CA LYS A 286 0.99 -3.41 -3.87
C LYS A 286 2.03 -3.13 -2.76
N SER A 287 2.28 -1.85 -2.47
CA SER A 287 3.17 -1.41 -1.39
C SER A 287 2.33 -0.95 -0.21
N PHE A 288 2.80 -1.24 0.99
CA PHE A 288 2.19 -0.76 2.23
C PHE A 288 2.83 0.53 2.72
N HIS A 289 4.06 0.83 2.32
CA HIS A 289 4.80 2.03 2.75
C HIS A 289 5.61 2.57 1.58
N CYS A 290 5.68 3.89 1.45
CA CYS A 290 6.43 4.57 0.40
C CYS A 290 7.91 4.23 0.54
N GLN A 291 8.48 3.62 -0.50
CA GLN A 291 9.86 3.16 -0.54
C GLN A 291 10.54 3.75 -1.77
N ILE A 292 11.47 4.67 -1.54
CA ILE A 292 12.37 5.15 -2.59
C ILE A 292 13.68 4.39 -2.46
N HIS A 293 13.89 3.41 -3.33
CA HIS A 293 15.13 2.66 -3.40
C HIS A 293 16.24 3.54 -3.98
N VAL A 294 17.44 3.37 -3.45
CA VAL A 294 18.66 4.01 -3.91
C VAL A 294 19.68 2.91 -4.15
N ILE A 295 20.05 2.67 -5.41
CA ILE A 295 21.02 1.64 -5.77
C ILE A 295 22.19 2.32 -6.49
N PRO A 296 23.39 2.36 -5.87
CA PRO A 296 24.55 2.92 -6.51
C PRO A 296 25.13 1.96 -7.55
N ILE A 297 25.41 2.51 -8.72
CA ILE A 297 26.11 1.84 -9.82
C ILE A 297 27.44 2.54 -10.09
N PRO A 298 28.47 1.84 -10.61
CA PRO A 298 29.66 2.48 -11.16
C PRO A 298 29.35 3.60 -12.19
N ASP A 299 30.08 4.72 -12.11
CA ASP A 299 29.88 5.91 -12.99
C ASP A 299 30.30 5.68 -14.46
N ASP A 300 31.03 4.59 -14.74
CA ASP A 300 31.44 4.18 -16.08
C ASP A 300 30.37 3.40 -16.86
N ILE A 301 29.29 2.98 -16.20
CA ILE A 301 28.17 2.30 -16.87
C ILE A 301 27.31 3.35 -17.59
N LEU A 302 27.32 3.27 -18.91
CA LEU A 302 26.51 4.12 -19.79
C LEU A 302 25.25 3.38 -20.24
N GLY A 303 24.26 4.14 -20.75
CA GLY A 303 23.09 3.51 -21.37
C GLY A 303 22.09 2.88 -20.39
N ILE A 304 22.06 3.31 -19.13
CA ILE A 304 21.04 2.84 -18.16
C ILE A 304 19.61 3.08 -18.66
N LYS A 305 19.36 4.24 -19.28
CA LYS A 305 18.05 4.58 -19.83
C LYS A 305 17.54 3.55 -20.84
N PRO A 306 18.26 3.22 -21.94
CA PRO A 306 17.79 2.21 -22.88
C PRO A 306 17.65 0.82 -22.26
N VAL A 307 18.53 0.41 -21.34
CA VAL A 307 18.38 -0.89 -20.65
C VAL A 307 17.05 -0.99 -19.88
N PHE A 308 16.65 0.09 -19.20
CA PHE A 308 15.33 0.13 -18.56
C PHE A 308 14.18 0.13 -19.57
N GLN A 309 14.32 0.85 -20.69
CA GLN A 309 13.29 0.88 -21.74
C GLN A 309 13.10 -0.49 -22.37
N ASP A 310 14.18 -1.16 -22.76
CA ASP A 310 14.14 -2.50 -23.35
C ASP A 310 13.52 -3.52 -22.38
N ALA A 311 13.89 -3.46 -21.09
CA ALA A 311 13.31 -4.32 -20.07
C ALA A 311 11.81 -4.05 -19.83
N ALA A 312 11.39 -2.79 -19.89
CA ALA A 312 9.97 -2.44 -19.80
C ALA A 312 9.19 -2.95 -21.02
N GLU A 313 9.73 -2.75 -22.23
CA GLU A 313 9.11 -3.22 -23.48
C GLU A 313 8.96 -4.75 -23.51
N ALA A 314 9.95 -5.49 -23.01
CA ALA A 314 9.89 -6.95 -22.88
C ALA A 314 8.75 -7.44 -21.98
N GLU A 315 8.38 -6.65 -20.96
CA GLU A 315 7.25 -6.89 -20.06
C GLU A 315 5.93 -6.27 -20.57
N GLY A 316 5.94 -5.64 -21.75
CA GLY A 316 4.79 -4.94 -22.32
C GLY A 316 4.42 -3.65 -21.57
N LEU A 317 5.40 -3.01 -20.94
CA LEU A 317 5.27 -1.78 -20.19
C LEU A 317 5.85 -0.60 -20.99
N GLU A 318 5.28 0.59 -20.82
CA GLU A 318 5.73 1.80 -21.52
C GLU A 318 6.19 2.86 -20.52
N PHE A 319 7.40 3.39 -20.73
CA PHE A 319 7.92 4.53 -19.98
C PHE A 319 7.47 5.85 -20.60
N LEU A 320 6.96 6.74 -19.75
CA LEU A 320 6.72 8.14 -20.07
C LEU A 320 7.87 8.98 -19.51
N GLU A 321 8.52 9.77 -20.37
CA GLU A 321 9.56 10.69 -19.94
C GLU A 321 8.95 11.91 -19.24
N LEU A 322 9.56 12.28 -18.11
CA LEU A 322 9.16 13.44 -17.33
C LEU A 322 10.14 14.59 -17.61
N PRO A 323 9.66 15.76 -18.09
CA PRO A 323 10.53 16.91 -18.30
C PRO A 323 11.25 17.29 -17.00
N PRO A 324 12.47 17.85 -17.07
CA PRO A 324 13.18 18.36 -15.90
C PRO A 324 12.31 19.35 -15.10
N ASN A 325 12.45 19.35 -13.78
CA ASN A 325 11.72 20.24 -12.86
C ASN A 325 10.19 20.08 -12.79
N VAL A 326 9.57 19.20 -13.58
CA VAL A 326 8.15 18.86 -13.40
C VAL A 326 8.03 17.87 -12.22
N PRO A 327 7.31 18.21 -11.13
CA PRO A 327 7.09 17.29 -10.03
C PRO A 327 6.22 16.11 -10.46
N LEU A 328 6.56 14.90 -9.99
CA LEU A 328 5.78 13.69 -10.28
C LEU A 328 4.29 13.85 -9.92
N LYS A 329 4.01 14.58 -8.82
CA LYS A 329 2.65 14.93 -8.39
C LYS A 329 1.87 15.66 -9.46
N GLN A 330 2.46 16.57 -10.23
CA GLN A 330 1.72 17.30 -11.25
C GLN A 330 1.29 16.41 -12.42
N VAL A 331 2.03 15.32 -12.66
CA VAL A 331 1.75 14.39 -13.77
C VAL A 331 0.77 13.29 -13.37
N LEU A 332 0.87 12.79 -12.14
CA LEU A 332 0.07 11.65 -11.67
C LEU A 332 -1.08 12.02 -10.73
N LYS A 333 -0.95 13.09 -9.93
CA LYS A 333 -1.96 13.43 -8.92
C LYS A 333 -3.24 13.89 -9.61
N LYS A 334 -4.36 13.29 -9.25
CA LYS A 334 -5.67 13.48 -9.90
C LYS A 334 -5.75 12.96 -11.34
N LYS A 335 -4.74 12.23 -11.83
CA LYS A 335 -4.87 11.51 -13.10
C LYS A 335 -5.86 10.37 -12.88
N LEU A 336 -6.91 10.37 -13.68
CA LEU A 336 -7.88 9.29 -13.75
C LEU A 336 -7.40 8.29 -14.80
N ILE A 337 -7.27 7.02 -14.43
CA ILE A 337 -7.11 5.93 -15.40
C ILE A 337 -8.29 4.98 -15.30
N GLU A 338 -8.73 4.47 -16.44
CA GLU A 338 -9.64 3.34 -16.50
C GLU A 338 -8.81 2.06 -16.40
N THR A 339 -9.04 1.27 -15.36
CA THR A 339 -8.45 -0.05 -15.26
C THR A 339 -9.13 -0.99 -16.26
N PRO A 340 -8.53 -2.12 -16.64
CA PRO A 340 -9.16 -3.08 -17.54
C PRO A 340 -10.45 -3.72 -16.99
N SER A 341 -10.74 -3.52 -15.71
CA SER A 341 -12.01 -3.86 -15.07
C SER A 341 -13.10 -2.78 -15.25
N GLY A 342 -12.82 -1.70 -15.97
CA GLY A 342 -13.72 -0.55 -16.17
C GLY A 342 -13.74 0.46 -15.02
N ASN A 343 -12.93 0.28 -13.97
CA ASN A 343 -12.93 1.16 -12.81
C ASN A 343 -12.03 2.39 -13.05
N LYS A 344 -12.52 3.58 -12.67
CA LYS A 344 -11.72 4.81 -12.68
C LYS A 344 -10.92 4.94 -11.39
N GLU A 345 -9.60 4.81 -11.47
CA GLU A 345 -8.67 5.03 -10.37
C GLU A 345 -8.09 6.44 -10.39
N VAL A 346 -8.14 7.12 -9.23
CA VAL A 346 -7.44 8.38 -8.96
C VAL A 346 -6.07 8.05 -8.37
N ASN A 347 -5.02 8.69 -8.87
CA ASN A 347 -3.62 8.44 -8.50
C ASN A 347 -3.23 7.00 -8.83
N PRO A 348 -3.00 6.69 -10.12
CA PRO A 348 -2.77 5.33 -10.55
C PRO A 348 -1.49 4.76 -9.90
N PRO A 349 -1.43 3.44 -9.66
CA PRO A 349 -0.19 2.77 -9.30
C PRO A 349 0.89 3.08 -10.35
N PHE A 350 2.13 3.24 -9.90
CA PHE A 350 3.22 3.67 -10.78
C PHE A 350 4.56 3.07 -10.40
N PHE A 351 5.46 3.04 -11.36
CA PHE A 351 6.89 2.86 -11.15
C PHE A 351 7.59 4.13 -11.63
N PHE A 352 8.26 4.83 -10.72
CA PHE A 352 9.00 6.04 -11.01
C PHE A 352 10.49 5.73 -10.95
N LEU A 353 11.22 6.17 -11.97
CA LEU A 353 12.66 5.98 -12.11
C LEU A 353 13.33 7.32 -12.33
N GLU A 354 14.39 7.58 -11.57
CA GLU A 354 15.21 8.77 -11.65
C GLU A 354 16.67 8.34 -11.72
N ILE A 355 17.21 8.37 -12.94
CA ILE A 355 18.61 8.04 -13.25
C ILE A 355 19.49 9.26 -12.93
N SER A 356 18.99 10.45 -13.28
CA SER A 356 19.59 11.74 -12.94
C SER A 356 18.48 12.78 -12.79
N GLU A 357 18.83 13.98 -12.31
CA GLU A 357 17.86 15.09 -12.18
C GLU A 357 17.20 15.45 -13.52
N GLU A 358 17.93 15.24 -14.62
CA GLU A 358 17.48 15.51 -15.99
C GLU A 358 16.85 14.28 -16.67
N CYS A 359 17.04 13.08 -16.11
CA CYS A 359 16.56 11.83 -16.70
C CYS A 359 15.64 11.08 -15.74
N ARG A 360 14.34 11.36 -15.90
CA ARG A 360 13.27 10.85 -15.06
C ARG A 360 12.18 10.24 -15.93
N MET A 361 11.71 9.05 -15.56
CA MET A 361 10.74 8.29 -16.34
C MET A 361 9.72 7.65 -15.40
N VAL A 362 8.50 7.44 -15.90
CA VAL A 362 7.42 6.84 -15.13
C VAL A 362 6.63 5.84 -15.95
N ILE A 363 6.34 4.68 -15.37
CA ILE A 363 5.36 3.72 -15.89
C ILE A 363 4.10 3.89 -15.06
N ILE A 364 2.96 4.06 -15.75
CA ILE A 364 1.64 4.00 -15.12
C ILE A 364 1.18 2.55 -15.18
N ILE A 365 1.03 1.92 -14.02
CA ILE A 365 0.73 0.50 -13.93
C ILE A 365 -0.78 0.32 -14.01
N GLN A 366 -1.23 -0.33 -15.08
CA GLN A 366 -2.65 -0.62 -15.31
C GLN A 366 -3.05 -2.02 -14.84
N ASN A 367 -2.12 -2.97 -14.85
CA ASN A 367 -2.38 -4.41 -14.63
C ASN A 367 -1.32 -5.04 -13.72
N LYS A 368 -0.55 -5.98 -14.28
CA LYS A 368 0.52 -6.70 -13.60
C LYS A 368 1.79 -5.88 -13.73
N PHE A 369 2.58 -5.90 -12.68
CA PHE A 369 3.89 -5.29 -12.66
C PHE A 369 4.84 -6.17 -11.83
N PRO A 370 6.03 -6.52 -12.33
CA PRO A 370 7.00 -7.30 -11.58
C PRO A 370 7.43 -6.55 -10.31
N LEU A 371 7.27 -7.17 -9.14
CA LEU A 371 7.51 -6.48 -7.85
C LEU A 371 8.99 -6.10 -7.67
N ASP A 372 9.89 -6.85 -8.28
CA ASP A 372 11.33 -6.62 -8.24
C ASP A 372 11.87 -5.94 -9.51
N PHE A 373 11.02 -5.42 -10.40
CA PHE A 373 11.42 -4.87 -11.72
C PHE A 373 12.66 -3.97 -11.66
N GLY A 374 12.64 -2.91 -10.85
CA GLY A 374 13.76 -1.98 -10.74
C GLY A 374 15.06 -2.65 -10.29
N ARG A 375 14.96 -3.66 -9.42
CA ARG A 375 16.09 -4.46 -8.96
C ARG A 375 16.58 -5.42 -10.04
N GLN A 376 15.68 -6.12 -10.72
CA GLN A 376 15.99 -7.07 -11.78
C GLN A 376 16.75 -6.41 -12.93
N VAL A 377 16.30 -5.22 -13.35
CA VAL A 377 17.00 -4.44 -14.39
C VAL A 377 18.39 -4.05 -13.94
N LEU A 378 18.55 -3.58 -12.70
CA LEU A 378 19.87 -3.19 -12.19
C LEU A 378 20.79 -4.39 -11.93
N ALA A 379 20.24 -5.56 -11.63
CA ALA A 379 21.00 -6.79 -11.41
C ALA A 379 21.46 -7.46 -12.71
N SER A 380 20.93 -7.03 -13.86
CA SER A 380 21.23 -7.64 -15.17
C SER A 380 22.71 -7.54 -15.55
N ASP A 381 23.10 -8.38 -16.49
CA ASP A 381 24.45 -8.44 -17.08
C ASP A 381 24.88 -7.09 -17.67
N ASP A 382 23.94 -6.31 -18.17
CA ASP A 382 24.18 -5.00 -18.80
C ASP A 382 24.48 -3.88 -17.80
N VAL A 383 24.14 -4.07 -16.50
CA VAL A 383 24.31 -3.04 -15.47
C VAL A 383 25.31 -3.48 -14.40
N LEU A 384 24.93 -4.40 -13.51
CA LEU A 384 25.80 -4.83 -12.39
C LEU A 384 26.40 -6.22 -12.58
N ASN A 385 25.91 -7.00 -13.55
CA ASN A 385 26.33 -8.37 -13.79
C ASN A 385 26.20 -9.24 -12.54
N MET A 386 25.02 -9.20 -11.93
CA MET A 386 24.66 -9.96 -10.72
C MET A 386 23.29 -10.66 -10.85
N PRO A 387 23.07 -11.49 -11.88
CA PRO A 387 21.76 -12.08 -12.16
C PRO A 387 21.22 -12.94 -11.00
N ASP A 388 22.09 -13.57 -10.20
CA ASP A 388 21.69 -14.37 -9.03
C ASP A 388 21.11 -13.53 -7.87
N ARG A 389 21.24 -12.20 -7.96
CA ARG A 389 20.80 -11.23 -6.95
C ARG A 389 19.54 -10.48 -7.36
N ASP A 390 18.84 -10.94 -8.39
CA ASP A 390 17.60 -10.35 -8.91
C ASP A 390 16.45 -10.31 -7.86
N SER A 391 16.48 -11.20 -6.86
CA SER A 391 15.59 -11.21 -5.70
C SER A 391 16.28 -10.78 -4.41
N TRP A 392 15.62 -9.99 -3.56
CA TRP A 392 16.19 -9.63 -2.26
C TRP A 392 16.33 -10.83 -1.31
N LYS A 393 15.48 -11.85 -1.47
CA LYS A 393 15.48 -13.05 -0.62
C LYS A 393 16.75 -13.87 -0.78
N SER A 394 17.38 -13.85 -1.96
CA SER A 394 18.66 -14.52 -2.20
C SER A 394 19.86 -13.73 -1.65
N CYS A 395 19.64 -12.49 -1.20
CA CYS A 395 20.69 -11.59 -0.74
C CYS A 395 20.67 -11.31 0.76
N VAL A 396 19.79 -11.97 1.52
CA VAL A 396 19.69 -11.77 2.97
C VAL A 396 20.95 -12.25 3.65
N VAL A 397 21.57 -11.38 4.44
CA VAL A 397 22.76 -11.67 5.24
C VAL A 397 22.41 -11.72 6.73
N THR A 398 23.40 -12.06 7.57
CA THR A 398 23.19 -12.13 9.02
C THR A 398 22.96 -10.73 9.60
N LYS A 399 22.25 -10.65 10.74
CA LYS A 399 22.00 -9.37 11.42
C LYS A 399 23.29 -8.65 11.82
N ASP A 400 24.34 -9.39 12.17
CA ASP A 400 25.64 -8.83 12.53
C ASP A 400 26.35 -8.22 11.32
N GLU A 401 26.26 -8.87 10.15
CA GLU A 401 26.74 -8.33 8.88
C GLU A 401 25.95 -7.08 8.47
N GLU A 402 24.61 -7.12 8.54
CA GLU A 402 23.75 -5.95 8.29
C GLU A 402 24.14 -4.78 9.19
N THR A 403 24.33 -5.04 10.49
CA THR A 403 24.72 -4.01 11.46
C THR A 403 26.10 -3.42 11.13
N SER A 404 27.06 -4.27 10.78
CA SER A 404 28.42 -3.85 10.41
C SER A 404 28.42 -2.99 9.14
N LEU A 405 27.64 -3.38 8.13
CA LEU A 405 27.48 -2.62 6.89
C LEU A 405 26.78 -1.28 7.12
N THR A 406 25.73 -1.24 7.96
CA THR A 406 25.07 0.01 8.34
C THR A 406 26.01 0.95 9.07
N MET A 407 26.81 0.45 10.02
CA MET A 407 27.82 1.27 10.73
C MET A 407 28.91 1.79 9.79
N LYS A 408 29.42 0.94 8.90
CA LYS A 408 30.38 1.35 7.86
C LYS A 408 29.81 2.50 7.02
N PHE A 409 28.60 2.33 6.51
CA PHE A 409 27.94 3.36 5.70
C PHE A 409 27.71 4.65 6.50
N ARG A 410 27.23 4.57 7.75
CA ARG A 410 27.05 5.76 8.62
C ARG A 410 28.33 6.57 8.76
N ASN A 411 29.46 5.90 9.01
CA ASN A 411 30.75 6.57 9.17
C ASN A 411 31.23 7.23 7.87
N GLU A 412 31.07 6.54 6.75
CA GLU A 412 31.45 7.07 5.42
C GLU A 412 30.53 8.22 4.97
N PHE A 413 29.25 8.17 5.34
CA PHE A 413 28.23 9.16 4.98
C PHE A 413 28.20 10.38 5.91
N LYS A 414 28.79 10.32 7.13
CA LYS A 414 28.77 11.41 8.12
C LYS A 414 29.11 12.80 7.54
N PRO A 415 30.13 12.98 6.67
CA PRO A 415 30.46 14.30 6.10
C PRO A 415 29.39 14.88 5.15
N PHE A 416 28.50 14.03 4.64
CA PHE A 416 27.44 14.40 3.69
C PHE A 416 26.07 14.47 4.37
N ASN A 417 25.92 13.87 5.55
CA ASN A 417 24.67 13.89 6.32
C ASN A 417 24.34 15.34 6.73
N PHE A 418 23.21 15.85 6.26
CA PHE A 418 22.74 17.20 6.60
C PHE A 418 21.89 17.23 7.87
N VAL A 419 21.44 16.06 8.34
CA VAL A 419 20.74 15.92 9.61
C VAL A 419 21.76 16.11 10.72
N LYS A 420 21.45 16.96 11.69
CA LYS A 420 22.30 17.16 12.86
C LYS A 420 22.11 15.99 13.81
N ASP A 421 23.18 15.28 14.13
CA ASP A 421 23.16 14.31 15.21
C ASP A 421 23.26 15.09 16.53
N ASP A 422 22.26 14.97 17.41
CA ASP A 422 22.27 15.58 18.76
C ASP A 422 23.41 15.03 19.65
N ASP A 423 24.11 13.99 19.19
CA ASP A 423 25.22 13.32 19.90
C ASP A 423 26.58 14.05 19.74
N ASP A 424 26.70 15.09 18.90
CA ASP A 424 27.93 15.87 18.72
C ASP A 424 28.07 17.06 19.72
N GLU A 425 27.18 17.21 20.72
CA GLU A 425 27.26 18.24 21.78
C GLU A 425 27.96 17.78 23.09
N SER A 426 28.53 16.57 23.12
CA SER A 426 29.32 16.11 24.27
C SER A 426 30.80 15.89 23.91
N ASP A 427 31.52 17.00 23.72
CA ASP A 427 32.99 17.05 23.82
C ASP A 427 33.44 18.29 24.61
#